data_AF-A0A4R0YNE8-F1
#
_entry.id   AF-A0A4R0YNE8-F1
#
_cell.length_a   1.000
_cell.length_b   1.000
_cell.length_c   1.000
_cell.angle_alpha   90.00
_cell.angle_beta   90.00
_cell.angle_gamma   90.00
#
_symmetry.space_group_name_H-M   'P 1'
#
loop_
_entity.id
_entity.type
_entity.pdbx_description
1 polymer ?
#
loop_
_entity_poly.entity_id
_entity_poly.type
_entity_poly.pdbx_seq_one_letter_code
_entity_poly.pdbx_strand_id
1 'polypeptide(L)'
;MAAASASRLTAMLLLLAMLVAIPAGVLAAGVRGQSAHGASARGDADATSGELVADQRIVLHRNGGSGSPVLASVGIPFPPGVLTDAKLVRILDAQGREVPAAVKPMLTWHFKDGSIRAVRAQFRAPMTAEQETYYFAIGKPRVQEIAGWPYETGLIDGAHGQRVPMVLGTLTPAWLCASLIAGPQLPATANEAYAKYVSRQFEWASKLPVDDYSAWLFDRPSTLFKAYLRTGRLDYLQAADSSYRFYMNYIQRDGLPMSPFCGGGWTMGGKPCDTKYVYMEPILLAVALTGNDATHDATTVGKMVTLWENGGWSGRPGRYSNPSEFFTERQAGLGLLETVSAFELTGQQHYLGLINDRVGWLYEHQRNNPDGLGNDGSWRNSWQVHEGDTWNPATDVRGNSPWMSENIVDGLWHAWLVTGDKRIPEMITAYGRYLEKHGWVDPRLLASGHDWRFPCTGPDGLIAWYWSSAKASTKALSDIEDSEGWYSDAHNVELGLPVAAAYYFEQDPAQSAALKRRLEALGSSYNLECAAIGDTFRRFNWNNRGAGVVQWLIHQPPGSGAAGPNHLQAKR
;
A
#
# COMPACT_ATOMS: atom_id res chain seq x y z
N MET A 1 11.69 33.41 34.18
CA MET A 1 12.53 34.55 33.78
C MET A 1 12.02 35.06 32.43
N ALA A 2 11.74 36.37 32.40
CA ALA A 2 11.21 37.21 31.31
C ALA A 2 11.96 37.06 29.96
N ALA A 3 11.52 37.55 28.79
CA ALA A 3 10.25 38.03 28.22
C ALA A 3 10.54 38.26 26.71
N ALA A 4 9.48 38.46 25.93
CA ALA A 4 9.44 38.54 24.47
C ALA A 4 9.66 39.96 23.86
N SER A 5 9.47 40.04 22.53
CA SER A 5 9.29 41.18 21.60
C SER A 5 10.58 41.64 20.87
N ALA A 6 10.71 41.59 19.53
CA ALA A 6 9.94 42.05 18.36
C ALA A 6 10.22 43.52 17.97
N SER A 7 10.58 43.76 16.69
CA SER A 7 10.27 45.00 15.95
C SER A 7 10.51 44.85 14.44
N ARG A 8 9.60 45.49 13.67
CA ARG A 8 9.40 45.52 12.22
C ARG A 8 9.96 46.82 11.58
N LEU A 9 9.72 46.94 10.27
CA LEU A 9 9.84 48.07 9.32
C LEU A 9 11.19 48.12 8.60
N THR A 10 11.26 48.18 7.26
CA THR A 10 10.72 49.16 6.28
C THR A 10 10.67 48.44 4.89
N ALA A 11 10.19 48.93 3.75
CA ALA A 11 9.36 50.05 3.26
C ALA A 11 9.01 49.71 1.80
N MET A 12 7.95 50.32 1.28
CA MET A 12 7.38 50.16 -0.06
C MET A 12 7.86 51.32 -0.96
N LEU A 13 8.28 51.05 -2.21
CA LEU A 13 8.34 52.09 -3.26
C LEU A 13 8.25 51.52 -4.69
N LEU A 14 7.39 52.15 -5.47
CA LEU A 14 7.08 51.93 -6.89
C LEU A 14 8.28 52.26 -7.81
N LEU A 15 8.35 51.72 -9.04
CA LEU A 15 7.82 52.32 -10.29
C LEU A 15 8.40 51.67 -11.57
N LEU A 16 7.50 51.48 -12.55
CA LEU A 16 7.65 51.65 -14.00
C LEU A 16 8.13 50.53 -14.95
N ALA A 17 7.40 50.53 -16.08
CA ALA A 17 7.28 49.62 -17.20
C ALA A 17 8.44 49.63 -18.21
N MET A 18 8.51 48.60 -19.06
CA MET A 18 8.55 48.77 -20.53
C MET A 18 8.11 47.49 -21.28
N LEU A 19 7.34 47.73 -22.35
CA LEU A 19 6.87 46.82 -23.40
C LEU A 19 8.00 46.33 -24.33
N VAL A 20 7.64 45.39 -25.22
CA VAL A 20 8.14 45.09 -26.59
C VAL A 20 8.55 43.61 -26.69
N ALA A 21 8.22 42.80 -27.72
CA ALA A 21 7.20 42.77 -28.75
C ALA A 21 7.23 41.32 -29.31
N ILE A 22 6.08 40.83 -29.79
CA ILE A 22 5.92 39.56 -30.49
C ILE A 22 6.30 39.74 -31.97
N PRO A 23 6.86 38.72 -32.65
CA PRO A 23 6.53 38.53 -34.05
C PRO A 23 5.85 37.18 -34.28
N ALA A 24 4.68 37.26 -34.93
CA ALA A 24 3.99 36.17 -35.57
C ALA A 24 4.69 35.81 -36.90
N GLY A 25 4.95 34.53 -37.11
CA GLY A 25 5.44 33.98 -38.38
C GLY A 25 4.37 33.10 -39.02
N VAL A 26 3.79 33.59 -40.11
CA VAL A 26 2.85 32.91 -41.01
C VAL A 26 3.64 31.97 -41.94
N LEU A 27 3.22 30.71 -42.06
CA LEU A 27 3.54 29.89 -43.23
C LEU A 27 2.36 28.97 -43.57
N ALA A 28 1.63 29.33 -44.62
CA ALA A 28 0.73 28.45 -45.35
C ALA A 28 1.24 28.38 -46.80
N ALA A 29 1.67 27.20 -47.23
CA ALA A 29 1.96 26.91 -48.62
C ALA A 29 1.25 25.60 -48.97
N GLY A 30 0.23 25.69 -49.81
CA GLY A 30 -0.39 24.56 -50.47
C GLY A 30 0.38 24.20 -51.74
N VAL A 31 0.52 22.90 -52.01
CA VAL A 31 0.97 22.38 -53.30
C VAL A 31 0.02 21.27 -53.75
N ARG A 32 -0.51 21.41 -54.97
CA ARG A 32 -1.13 20.36 -55.79
C ARG A 32 -0.14 19.94 -56.89
N GLY A 33 -0.21 18.67 -57.30
CA GLY A 33 0.37 18.14 -58.55
C GLY A 33 1.34 16.97 -58.29
N GLN A 34 0.95 15.71 -58.50
CA GLN A 34 0.86 14.94 -59.76
C GLN A 34 1.96 13.84 -59.82
N SER A 35 1.48 12.59 -59.81
CA SER A 35 1.96 11.35 -60.45
C SER A 35 3.32 11.30 -61.16
N ALA A 36 4.12 10.27 -60.86
CA ALA A 36 4.78 9.41 -61.87
C ALA A 36 5.30 8.10 -61.27
N HIS A 37 5.16 7.01 -62.04
CA HIS A 37 5.66 5.67 -61.80
C HIS A 37 7.19 5.57 -61.68
N GLY A 38 7.65 4.68 -60.79
CA GLY A 38 9.03 4.16 -60.76
C GLY A 38 9.08 2.85 -59.98
N ALA A 39 9.46 1.77 -60.64
CA ALA A 39 9.46 0.41 -60.12
C ALA A 39 10.71 0.10 -59.26
N SER A 40 10.54 -0.91 -58.41
CA SER A 40 11.55 -1.81 -57.83
C SER A 40 12.50 -1.25 -56.76
N ALA A 41 12.23 -1.60 -55.49
CA ALA A 41 13.23 -2.17 -54.59
C ALA A 41 12.54 -2.88 -53.41
N ARG A 42 13.12 -4.01 -53.01
CA ARG A 42 12.76 -4.81 -51.82
C ARG A 42 12.50 -3.92 -50.59
N GLY A 43 11.41 -4.21 -49.90
CA GLY A 43 11.09 -3.64 -48.59
C GLY A 43 10.40 -4.69 -47.73
N ASP A 44 11.16 -5.64 -47.20
CA ASP A 44 10.81 -6.36 -45.96
C ASP A 44 10.95 -5.38 -44.79
N ALA A 45 10.07 -4.39 -44.74
CA ALA A 45 10.08 -3.36 -43.72
C ALA A 45 8.66 -2.86 -43.48
N ASP A 46 7.77 -3.72 -42.97
CA ASP A 46 6.63 -3.24 -42.16
C ASP A 46 5.86 -4.31 -41.35
N ALA A 47 6.55 -5.29 -40.73
CA ALA A 47 5.88 -6.33 -39.95
C ALA A 47 6.15 -6.30 -38.42
N THR A 48 6.93 -5.34 -37.91
CA THR A 48 7.39 -5.34 -36.51
C THR A 48 6.68 -4.36 -35.57
N SER A 49 5.85 -3.44 -36.09
CA SER A 49 5.15 -2.45 -35.25
C SER A 49 3.92 -3.02 -34.53
N GLY A 50 3.34 -4.12 -35.02
CA GLY A 50 2.09 -4.68 -34.48
C GLY A 50 2.20 -5.44 -33.16
N GLU A 51 3.41 -5.68 -32.65
CA GLU A 51 3.64 -6.48 -31.43
C GLU A 51 4.03 -5.64 -30.20
N LEU A 52 4.37 -4.37 -30.40
CA LEU A 52 4.70 -3.45 -29.32
C LEU A 52 3.41 -2.88 -28.72
N VAL A 53 3.01 -3.38 -27.55
CA VAL A 53 1.85 -2.89 -26.81
C VAL A 53 2.30 -1.85 -25.79
N ALA A 54 1.71 -0.65 -25.83
CA ALA A 54 2.11 0.48 -24.98
C ALA A 54 2.10 0.14 -23.47
N ASP A 55 1.09 -0.59 -23.00
CA ASP A 55 0.97 -0.99 -21.59
C ASP A 55 1.99 -2.06 -21.18
N GLN A 56 2.58 -2.78 -22.14
CA GLN A 56 3.60 -3.82 -21.90
C GLN A 56 5.03 -3.27 -21.98
N ARG A 57 5.19 -1.95 -21.82
CA ARG A 57 6.47 -1.27 -21.84
C ARG A 57 7.25 -1.47 -20.53
N ILE A 58 8.55 -1.72 -20.68
CA ILE A 58 9.56 -1.73 -19.63
C ILE A 58 10.50 -0.55 -19.89
N VAL A 59 10.64 0.36 -18.94
CA VAL A 59 11.69 1.38 -19.00
C VAL A 59 12.76 0.99 -18.00
N LEU A 60 13.95 0.63 -18.49
CA LEU A 60 15.11 0.42 -17.65
C LEU A 60 15.74 1.76 -17.33
N HIS A 61 15.95 2.02 -16.05
CA HIS A 61 16.61 3.22 -15.55
C HIS A 61 17.93 2.83 -14.91
N ARG A 62 19.00 3.56 -15.23
CA ARG A 62 20.24 3.47 -14.49
C ARG A 62 20.00 3.86 -13.04
N ASN A 63 20.42 2.97 -12.13
CA ASN A 63 20.31 3.14 -10.69
C ASN A 63 21.70 3.18 -10.01
N GLY A 64 22.76 3.17 -10.82
CA GLY A 64 24.15 3.41 -10.45
C GLY A 64 25.12 2.69 -11.41
N GLY A 65 26.42 2.92 -11.24
CA GLY A 65 27.49 2.31 -12.07
C GLY A 65 27.48 2.75 -13.55
N SER A 66 28.54 2.41 -14.29
CA SER A 66 28.73 2.80 -15.71
C SER A 66 28.85 1.61 -16.69
N GLY A 67 28.68 0.37 -16.22
CA GLY A 67 28.81 -0.83 -17.05
C GLY A 67 27.77 -0.91 -18.17
N SER A 68 28.13 -1.58 -19.26
CA SER A 68 27.25 -1.95 -20.39
C SER A 68 27.84 -3.17 -21.12
N PRO A 69 27.04 -4.23 -21.43
CA PRO A 69 25.64 -4.38 -21.07
C PRO A 69 25.45 -4.57 -19.56
N VAL A 70 24.31 -4.11 -19.06
CA VAL A 70 23.90 -4.32 -17.67
C VAL A 70 23.10 -5.62 -17.53
N LEU A 71 23.11 -6.20 -16.34
CA LEU A 71 22.26 -7.34 -16.00
C LEU A 71 20.92 -6.83 -15.50
N ALA A 72 19.92 -6.79 -16.38
CA ALA A 72 18.57 -6.38 -16.01
C ALA A 72 17.80 -7.54 -15.36
N SER A 73 17.06 -7.23 -14.30
CA SER A 73 16.08 -8.13 -13.68
C SER A 73 14.81 -7.34 -13.41
N VAL A 74 13.69 -7.77 -14.00
CA VAL A 74 12.41 -7.08 -13.89
C VAL A 74 11.35 -8.08 -13.43
N GLY A 75 10.56 -7.69 -12.42
CA GLY A 75 9.35 -8.41 -12.04
C GLY A 75 8.19 -7.95 -12.91
N ILE A 76 7.45 -8.91 -13.49
CA ILE A 76 6.28 -8.63 -14.33
C ILE A 76 5.08 -9.36 -13.71
N PRO A 77 4.17 -8.65 -13.02
CA PRO A 77 2.94 -9.25 -12.51
C PRO A 77 1.90 -9.38 -13.62
N PHE A 78 1.02 -10.38 -13.51
CA PHE A 78 -0.02 -10.70 -14.48
C PHE A 78 -1.40 -10.81 -13.80
N PRO A 79 -2.46 -10.27 -14.44
CA PRO A 79 -3.83 -10.52 -13.99
C PRO A 79 -4.16 -12.03 -14.04
N PRO A 80 -5.16 -12.50 -13.29
CA PRO A 80 -5.62 -13.88 -13.34
C PRO A 80 -5.95 -14.31 -14.78
N GLY A 81 -5.47 -15.48 -15.16
CA GLY A 81 -5.77 -16.14 -16.43
C GLY A 81 -5.01 -15.60 -17.64
N VAL A 82 -4.20 -14.55 -17.47
CA VAL A 82 -3.45 -13.93 -18.58
C VAL A 82 -2.24 -14.77 -18.98
N LEU A 83 -1.57 -15.42 -18.02
CA LEU A 83 -0.37 -16.20 -18.28
C LEU A 83 -0.43 -17.57 -17.58
N THR A 84 -0.36 -18.65 -18.34
CA THR A 84 -0.32 -20.03 -17.82
C THR A 84 1.02 -20.72 -18.04
N ASP A 85 1.84 -20.24 -18.97
CA ASP A 85 3.18 -20.76 -19.27
C ASP A 85 4.17 -19.60 -19.48
N ALA A 86 5.24 -19.54 -18.68
CA ALA A 86 6.27 -18.52 -18.77
C ALA A 86 7.10 -18.58 -20.07
N LYS A 87 7.01 -19.66 -20.84
CA LYS A 87 7.58 -19.72 -22.20
C LYS A 87 6.87 -18.77 -23.16
N LEU A 88 5.64 -18.36 -22.86
CA LEU A 88 4.88 -17.42 -23.70
C LEU A 88 5.24 -15.96 -23.47
N VAL A 89 6.19 -15.68 -22.58
CA VAL A 89 6.72 -14.33 -22.34
C VAL A 89 8.03 -14.14 -23.10
N ARG A 90 8.05 -13.13 -23.96
CA ARG A 90 9.24 -12.66 -24.68
C ARG A 90 9.59 -11.26 -24.21
N ILE A 91 10.88 -10.93 -24.27
CA ILE A 91 11.37 -9.56 -24.09
C ILE A 91 11.75 -9.04 -25.46
N LEU A 92 11.27 -7.84 -25.81
CA LEU A 92 11.51 -7.19 -27.08
C LEU A 92 12.28 -5.88 -26.85
N ASP A 93 13.14 -5.52 -27.79
CA ASP A 93 13.74 -4.19 -27.85
C ASP A 93 12.75 -3.14 -28.39
N ALA A 94 13.18 -1.88 -28.45
CA ALA A 94 12.36 -0.79 -28.97
C ALA A 94 11.97 -0.92 -30.46
N GLN A 95 12.60 -1.84 -31.21
CA GLN A 95 12.29 -2.14 -32.61
C GLN A 95 11.40 -3.38 -32.77
N GLY A 96 10.95 -4.00 -31.66
CA GLY A 96 10.12 -5.20 -31.67
C GLY A 96 10.91 -6.49 -31.90
N ARG A 97 12.24 -6.46 -31.83
CA ARG A 97 13.07 -7.67 -31.97
C ARG A 97 13.21 -8.34 -30.62
N GLU A 98 13.06 -9.66 -30.61
CA GLU A 98 13.26 -10.44 -29.39
C GLU A 98 14.70 -10.36 -28.90
N VAL A 99 14.86 -10.16 -27.59
CA VAL A 99 16.14 -10.11 -26.88
C VAL A 99 16.31 -11.43 -26.13
N PRO A 100 17.51 -12.04 -26.13
CA PRO A 100 17.77 -13.24 -25.33
C PRO A 100 17.46 -13.02 -23.85
N ALA A 101 16.53 -13.81 -23.31
CA ALA A 101 16.03 -13.63 -21.96
C ALA A 101 15.78 -14.95 -21.23
N ALA A 102 16.01 -14.95 -19.92
CA ALA A 102 15.55 -15.98 -19.00
C ALA A 102 14.25 -15.48 -18.34
N VAL A 103 13.18 -16.28 -18.39
CA VAL A 103 11.92 -15.97 -17.70
C VAL A 103 11.57 -17.09 -16.74
N LYS A 104 11.50 -16.75 -15.44
CA LYS A 104 11.21 -17.68 -14.35
C LYS A 104 9.84 -17.32 -13.73
N PRO A 105 8.88 -18.26 -13.63
CA PRO A 105 7.70 -18.07 -12.79
C PRO A 105 8.09 -17.81 -11.33
N MET A 106 7.47 -16.83 -10.70
CA MET A 106 7.78 -16.42 -9.33
C MET A 106 6.60 -16.59 -8.39
N LEU A 107 5.38 -16.27 -8.85
CA LEU A 107 4.15 -16.35 -8.06
C LEU A 107 3.04 -16.99 -8.88
N THR A 108 2.06 -17.57 -8.19
CA THR A 108 0.87 -18.20 -8.80
C THR A 108 -0.41 -17.67 -8.15
N TRP A 109 -1.50 -17.60 -8.90
CA TRP A 109 -2.83 -17.31 -8.38
C TRP A 109 -3.44 -18.52 -7.64
N HIS A 110 -2.85 -18.88 -6.51
CA HIS A 110 -3.21 -20.07 -5.71
C HIS A 110 -4.68 -20.10 -5.26
N PHE A 111 -5.32 -18.95 -5.18
CA PHE A 111 -6.68 -18.75 -4.69
C PHE A 111 -7.67 -18.30 -5.78
N LYS A 112 -7.25 -18.37 -7.05
CA LYS A 112 -8.13 -18.11 -8.20
C LYS A 112 -8.05 -19.26 -9.20
N ASP A 113 -7.34 -19.08 -10.30
CA ASP A 113 -7.32 -20.00 -11.45
C ASP A 113 -6.00 -20.78 -11.61
N GLY A 114 -5.07 -20.62 -10.67
CA GLY A 114 -3.76 -21.27 -10.73
C GLY A 114 -2.84 -20.75 -11.84
N SER A 115 -3.20 -19.65 -12.52
CA SER A 115 -2.32 -19.05 -13.52
C SER A 115 -1.08 -18.41 -12.88
N ILE A 116 -0.04 -18.18 -13.67
CA ILE A 116 1.15 -17.46 -13.23
C ILE A 116 0.75 -16.03 -12.87
N ARG A 117 1.06 -15.60 -11.65
CA ARG A 117 0.78 -14.27 -11.12
C ARG A 117 1.92 -13.30 -11.32
N ALA A 118 3.17 -13.79 -11.33
CA ALA A 118 4.32 -12.96 -11.65
C ALA A 118 5.45 -13.82 -12.21
N VAL A 119 6.25 -13.21 -13.09
CA VAL A 119 7.53 -13.77 -13.54
C VAL A 119 8.67 -12.81 -13.25
N ARG A 120 9.88 -13.35 -13.17
CA ARG A 120 11.12 -12.57 -13.31
C ARG A 120 11.63 -12.73 -14.73
N ALA A 121 11.85 -11.62 -15.41
CA ALA A 121 12.57 -11.57 -16.68
C ALA A 121 14.00 -11.05 -16.46
N GLN A 122 14.99 -11.80 -16.93
CA GLN A 122 16.41 -11.47 -16.88
C GLN A 122 16.99 -11.42 -18.28
N PHE A 123 17.66 -10.33 -18.62
CA PHE A 123 18.29 -10.12 -19.93
C PHE A 123 19.48 -9.17 -19.83
N ARG A 124 20.39 -9.26 -20.80
CA ARG A 124 21.53 -8.35 -20.90
C ARG A 124 21.08 -7.14 -21.70
N ALA A 125 21.04 -5.98 -21.05
CA ALA A 125 20.57 -4.75 -21.66
C ALA A 125 21.76 -3.85 -22.03
N PRO A 126 22.03 -3.61 -23.32
CA PRO A 126 22.88 -2.48 -23.70
C PRO A 126 22.24 -1.20 -23.20
N MET A 127 22.99 -0.42 -22.42
CA MET A 127 22.59 0.90 -21.96
C MET A 127 23.47 1.93 -22.67
N THR A 128 22.86 2.79 -23.50
CA THR A 128 23.53 3.90 -24.19
C THR A 128 23.19 5.26 -23.58
N ALA A 129 22.08 5.33 -22.84
CA ALA A 129 21.65 6.49 -22.07
C ALA A 129 21.35 6.13 -20.60
N GLU A 130 20.84 7.11 -19.84
CA GLU A 130 20.33 6.90 -18.48
C GLU A 130 19.07 6.02 -18.45
N GLN A 131 18.35 5.95 -19.58
CA GLN A 131 17.15 5.13 -19.72
C GLN A 131 17.13 4.42 -21.06
N GLU A 132 16.62 3.18 -21.07
CA GLU A 132 16.39 2.41 -22.28
C GLU A 132 15.01 1.77 -22.25
N THR A 133 14.36 1.67 -23.41
CA THR A 133 13.01 1.11 -23.53
C THR A 133 13.05 -0.30 -24.10
N TYR A 134 12.37 -1.20 -23.39
CA TYR A 134 12.09 -2.57 -23.80
C TYR A 134 10.59 -2.81 -23.67
N TYR A 135 10.14 -3.97 -24.12
CA TYR A 135 8.77 -4.43 -23.96
C TYR A 135 8.79 -5.88 -23.50
N PHE A 136 7.74 -6.32 -22.82
CA PHE A 136 7.39 -7.72 -22.80
C PHE A 136 6.26 -7.97 -23.80
N ALA A 137 6.21 -9.16 -24.37
CA ALA A 137 5.12 -9.60 -25.22
C ALA A 137 4.66 -10.98 -24.77
N ILE A 138 3.35 -11.21 -24.84
CA ILE A 138 2.71 -12.47 -24.44
C ILE A 138 2.04 -13.19 -25.61
N GLY A 139 1.85 -14.50 -25.48
CA GLY A 139 1.03 -15.31 -26.39
C GLY A 139 1.78 -16.03 -27.51
N LYS A 140 3.05 -15.70 -27.74
CA LYS A 140 3.96 -16.48 -28.61
C LYS A 140 5.13 -17.04 -27.79
N PRO A 141 5.52 -18.30 -28.01
CA PRO A 141 6.68 -18.88 -27.34
C PRO A 141 7.96 -18.08 -27.60
N ARG A 142 8.77 -17.91 -26.56
CA ARG A 142 10.14 -17.39 -26.62
C ARG A 142 11.02 -18.36 -27.40
N VAL A 143 11.84 -17.82 -28.30
CA VAL A 143 12.82 -18.59 -29.09
C VAL A 143 14.27 -18.24 -28.75
N GLN A 144 14.51 -17.08 -28.13
CA GLN A 144 15.83 -16.67 -27.65
C GLN A 144 15.92 -16.85 -26.12
N GLU A 145 16.18 -18.08 -25.69
CA GLU A 145 16.34 -18.42 -24.27
C GLU A 145 17.81 -18.40 -23.84
N ILE A 146 18.07 -17.83 -22.66
CA ILE A 146 19.37 -17.89 -21.98
C ILE A 146 19.20 -18.44 -20.56
N ALA A 147 20.30 -18.88 -19.96
CA ALA A 147 20.31 -19.21 -18.55
C ALA A 147 20.13 -17.93 -17.70
N GLY A 148 19.28 -18.01 -16.68
CA GLY A 148 19.16 -16.96 -15.66
C GLY A 148 20.39 -16.91 -14.74
N TRP A 149 20.44 -15.90 -13.89
CA TRP A 149 21.48 -15.72 -12.87
C TRP A 149 20.88 -15.43 -11.49
N PRO A 150 21.63 -15.66 -10.39
CA PRO A 150 21.24 -15.20 -9.07
C PRO A 150 20.99 -13.68 -9.07
N TYR A 151 19.92 -13.24 -8.43
CA TYR A 151 19.50 -11.84 -8.45
C TYR A 151 20.60 -10.88 -7.96
N GLU A 152 21.42 -11.33 -7.01
CA GLU A 152 22.52 -10.63 -6.38
C GLU A 152 23.67 -10.29 -7.33
N THR A 153 23.77 -10.99 -8.46
CA THR A 153 24.81 -10.73 -9.48
C THR A 153 24.60 -9.39 -10.18
N GLY A 154 23.36 -8.90 -10.26
CA GLY A 154 23.03 -7.60 -10.86
C GLY A 154 23.15 -6.40 -9.90
N LEU A 155 23.59 -6.63 -8.65
CA LEU A 155 23.67 -5.59 -7.63
C LEU A 155 25.04 -4.91 -7.58
N ILE A 156 25.02 -3.63 -7.23
CA ILE A 156 26.19 -2.80 -6.97
C ILE A 156 26.11 -2.24 -5.55
N ASP A 157 27.23 -1.74 -5.03
CA ASP A 157 27.24 -1.05 -3.74
C ASP A 157 26.40 0.23 -3.82
N GLY A 158 25.52 0.40 -2.84
CA GLY A 158 24.66 1.56 -2.65
C GLY A 158 24.96 2.27 -1.33
N ALA A 159 24.05 3.16 -0.92
CA ALA A 159 24.15 3.86 0.36
C ALA A 159 23.94 2.90 1.55
N HIS A 160 24.42 3.31 2.73
CA HIS A 160 24.16 2.64 4.01
C HIS A 160 24.53 1.13 4.04
N GLY A 161 25.57 0.74 3.30
CA GLY A 161 26.02 -0.65 3.21
C GLY A 161 25.05 -1.59 2.49
N GLN A 162 24.03 -1.05 1.81
CA GLN A 162 23.11 -1.84 1.01
C GLN A 162 23.68 -2.10 -0.37
N ARG A 163 23.34 -3.26 -0.96
CA ARG A 163 23.54 -3.50 -2.39
C ARG A 163 22.24 -3.30 -3.15
N VAL A 164 22.26 -2.47 -4.18
CA VAL A 164 21.10 -2.07 -4.99
C VAL A 164 21.27 -2.53 -6.44
N PRO A 165 20.19 -2.73 -7.22
CA PRO A 165 20.31 -3.09 -8.63
C PRO A 165 21.04 -1.99 -9.42
N MET A 166 21.91 -2.37 -10.36
CA MET A 166 22.54 -1.40 -11.27
C MET A 166 21.52 -0.69 -12.16
N VAL A 167 20.43 -1.41 -12.51
CA VAL A 167 19.27 -0.87 -13.21
C VAL A 167 17.98 -1.32 -12.54
N LEU A 168 16.96 -0.47 -12.59
CA LEU A 168 15.59 -0.79 -12.20
C LEU A 168 14.67 -0.67 -13.41
N GLY A 169 13.79 -1.65 -13.60
CA GLY A 169 12.77 -1.60 -14.64
C GLY A 169 11.45 -1.08 -14.08
N THR A 170 10.92 0.00 -14.67
CA THR A 170 9.55 0.44 -14.40
C THR A 170 8.59 -0.13 -15.44
N LEU A 171 7.36 -0.43 -15.01
CA LEU A 171 6.24 -0.82 -15.86
C LEU A 171 5.18 0.29 -15.85
N THR A 172 4.24 0.24 -16.81
CA THR A 172 3.15 1.21 -16.84
C THR A 172 2.21 1.03 -15.64
N PRO A 173 1.69 2.11 -15.03
CA PRO A 173 0.74 2.00 -13.94
C PRO A 173 -0.56 1.32 -14.37
N ALA A 174 -0.96 1.45 -15.64
CA ALA A 174 -2.10 0.74 -16.21
C ALA A 174 -1.94 -0.80 -16.07
N TRP A 175 -0.79 -1.33 -16.51
CA TRP A 175 -0.50 -2.76 -16.36
C TRP A 175 -0.37 -3.19 -14.90
N LEU A 176 0.36 -2.40 -14.10
CA LEU A 176 0.59 -2.68 -12.68
C LEU A 176 -0.72 -2.76 -11.89
N CYS A 177 -1.64 -1.80 -12.06
CA CYS A 177 -2.95 -1.82 -11.42
C CYS A 177 -3.83 -2.96 -11.95
N ALA A 178 -3.84 -3.21 -13.26
CA ALA A 178 -4.61 -4.30 -13.85
C ALA A 178 -4.14 -5.70 -13.38
N SER A 179 -2.87 -5.83 -12.99
CA SER A 179 -2.30 -7.08 -12.50
C SER A 179 -2.89 -7.56 -11.17
N LEU A 180 -3.57 -6.70 -10.41
CA LEU A 180 -4.11 -7.01 -9.07
C LEU A 180 -3.08 -7.49 -8.05
N ILE A 181 -1.78 -7.25 -8.27
CA ILE A 181 -0.72 -7.73 -7.37
C ILE A 181 -0.85 -7.16 -5.95
N ALA A 182 -1.30 -5.91 -5.81
CA ALA A 182 -1.64 -5.28 -4.53
C ALA A 182 -3.16 -5.04 -4.40
N GLY A 183 -3.95 -6.02 -4.86
CA GLY A 183 -5.40 -5.91 -4.96
C GLY A 183 -5.88 -4.92 -6.02
N PRO A 184 -7.17 -4.60 -6.06
CA PRO A 184 -7.73 -3.58 -6.95
C PRO A 184 -7.11 -2.21 -6.69
N GLN A 185 -6.64 -1.56 -7.75
CA GLN A 185 -6.04 -0.22 -7.71
C GLN A 185 -6.47 0.55 -8.97
N LEU A 186 -6.32 1.87 -8.95
CA LEU A 186 -6.42 2.71 -10.15
C LEU A 186 -5.09 3.44 -10.40
N PRO A 187 -4.66 3.56 -11.67
CA PRO A 187 -3.57 4.46 -12.03
C PRO A 187 -3.87 5.87 -11.52
N ALA A 188 -2.90 6.46 -10.82
CA ALA A 188 -3.03 7.82 -10.31
C ALA A 188 -3.04 8.81 -11.47
N THR A 189 -4.02 9.72 -11.47
CA THR A 189 -4.05 10.82 -12.44
C THR A 189 -3.21 12.00 -11.94
N ALA A 190 -2.74 12.86 -12.84
CA ALA A 190 -1.93 14.03 -12.48
C ALA A 190 -2.62 14.98 -11.49
N ASN A 191 -3.96 14.98 -11.43
CA ASN A 191 -4.75 15.87 -10.58
C ASN A 191 -5.40 15.19 -9.37
N GLU A 192 -5.13 13.90 -9.14
CA GLU A 192 -5.67 13.18 -7.99
C GLU A 192 -5.14 13.75 -6.67
N ALA A 193 -6.05 14.15 -5.77
CA ALA A 193 -5.69 14.79 -4.50
C ALA A 193 -4.86 13.86 -3.60
N TYR A 194 -5.23 12.58 -3.49
CA TYR A 194 -4.48 11.59 -2.72
C TYR A 194 -3.06 11.39 -3.26
N ALA A 195 -2.88 11.25 -4.58
CA ALA A 195 -1.55 11.12 -5.16
C ALA A 195 -0.66 12.35 -4.91
N LYS A 196 -1.23 13.56 -4.91
CA LYS A 196 -0.53 14.79 -4.53
C LYS A 196 -0.15 14.80 -3.04
N TYR A 197 -1.05 14.33 -2.17
CA TYR A 197 -0.80 14.18 -0.75
C TYR A 197 0.36 13.21 -0.47
N VAL A 198 0.34 12.01 -1.05
CA VAL A 198 1.42 11.03 -0.95
C VAL A 198 2.73 11.60 -1.48
N SER A 199 2.70 12.30 -2.62
CA SER A 199 3.88 12.95 -3.20
C SER A 199 4.48 14.01 -2.27
N ARG A 200 3.64 14.82 -1.64
CA ARG A 200 4.09 15.84 -0.70
C ARG A 200 4.67 15.24 0.57
N GLN A 201 4.08 14.16 1.12
CA GLN A 201 4.68 13.45 2.25
C GLN A 201 6.01 12.80 1.86
N PHE A 202 6.10 12.27 0.63
CA PHE A 202 7.31 11.62 0.15
C PHE A 202 8.51 12.56 0.06
N GLU A 203 8.33 13.87 -0.09
CA GLU A 203 9.44 14.82 -0.09
C GLU A 203 10.32 14.70 1.16
N TRP A 204 9.72 14.54 2.35
CA TRP A 204 10.46 14.27 3.59
C TRP A 204 10.63 12.77 3.86
N ALA A 205 9.68 11.93 3.43
CA ALA A 205 9.74 10.49 3.69
C ALA A 205 10.66 9.72 2.74
N SER A 206 11.18 10.32 1.66
CA SER A 206 12.00 9.67 0.62
C SER A 206 13.33 9.15 1.15
N LYS A 207 13.91 9.83 2.15
CA LYS A 207 15.15 9.41 2.79
C LYS A 207 14.96 8.07 3.50
N LEU A 208 15.92 7.16 3.36
CA LEU A 208 15.93 5.90 4.08
C LEU A 208 16.16 6.16 5.58
N PRO A 209 15.23 5.78 6.48
CA PRO A 209 15.33 6.07 7.91
C PRO A 209 16.20 5.02 8.62
N VAL A 210 17.52 5.13 8.48
CA VAL A 210 18.48 4.15 9.00
C VAL A 210 18.73 4.25 10.51
N ASP A 211 18.39 5.39 11.13
CA ASP A 211 18.64 5.66 12.55
C ASP A 211 17.36 5.74 13.40
N ASP A 212 16.18 5.60 12.79
CA ASP A 212 14.89 5.69 13.47
C ASP A 212 14.06 4.43 13.21
N TYR A 213 14.01 3.55 14.21
CA TYR A 213 13.26 2.32 14.11
C TYR A 213 11.75 2.56 14.04
N SER A 214 11.25 3.69 14.57
CA SER A 214 9.82 3.99 14.58
C SER A 214 9.29 4.19 13.17
N ALA A 215 10.10 4.71 12.25
CA ALA A 215 9.77 4.93 10.84
C ALA A 215 9.45 3.65 10.05
N TRP A 216 9.65 2.47 10.67
CA TRP A 216 9.35 1.16 10.09
C TRP A 216 8.03 0.57 10.60
N LEU A 217 7.37 1.23 11.55
CA LEU A 217 6.03 0.85 11.99
C LEU A 217 5.02 1.09 10.87
N PHE A 218 4.06 0.17 10.69
CA PHE A 218 3.04 0.17 9.63
C PHE A 218 3.56 -0.05 8.20
N ASP A 219 4.61 -0.86 8.03
CA ASP A 219 5.08 -1.35 6.72
C ASP A 219 5.42 -0.27 5.68
N ARG A 220 6.59 0.32 5.86
CA ARG A 220 7.18 1.27 4.92
C ARG A 220 7.39 0.69 3.52
N PRO A 221 8.03 -0.49 3.33
CA PRO A 221 8.27 -1.03 1.99
C PRO A 221 6.99 -1.20 1.16
N SER A 222 5.93 -1.80 1.71
CA SER A 222 4.69 -2.01 0.96
C SER A 222 4.00 -0.69 0.61
N THR A 223 4.05 0.29 1.51
CA THR A 223 3.56 1.66 1.24
C THR A 223 4.21 2.25 -0.01
N LEU A 224 5.54 2.14 -0.13
CA LEU A 224 6.30 2.67 -1.27
C LEU A 224 6.05 1.86 -2.55
N PHE A 225 5.97 0.53 -2.47
CA PHE A 225 5.61 -0.30 -3.63
C PHE A 225 4.20 0.04 -4.15
N LYS A 226 3.22 0.23 -3.26
CA LYS A 226 1.85 0.63 -3.62
C LYS A 226 1.81 2.03 -4.26
N ALA A 227 2.63 2.98 -3.80
CA ALA A 227 2.79 4.28 -4.46
C ALA A 227 3.39 4.15 -5.87
N TYR A 228 4.41 3.29 -6.04
CA TYR A 228 4.98 2.97 -7.35
C TYR A 228 3.93 2.35 -8.28
N LEU A 229 3.18 1.32 -7.83
CA LEU A 229 2.18 0.63 -8.64
C LEU A 229 1.20 1.57 -9.32
N ARG A 230 0.72 2.58 -8.58
CA ARG A 230 -0.28 3.53 -9.08
C ARG A 230 0.30 4.62 -9.97
N THR A 231 1.58 4.95 -9.84
CA THR A 231 2.17 6.13 -10.50
C THR A 231 3.18 5.77 -11.59
N GLY A 232 3.77 4.58 -11.54
CA GLY A 232 4.91 4.18 -12.38
C GLY A 232 6.20 4.97 -12.10
N ARG A 233 6.26 5.78 -11.03
CA ARG A 233 7.43 6.64 -10.77
C ARG A 233 8.64 5.84 -10.27
N LEU A 234 9.79 6.10 -10.89
CA LEU A 234 11.07 5.47 -10.53
C LEU A 234 11.48 5.74 -9.08
N ASP A 235 11.31 6.95 -8.57
CA ASP A 235 11.79 7.33 -7.24
C ASP A 235 11.05 6.58 -6.12
N TYR A 236 9.76 6.30 -6.29
CA TYR A 236 9.04 5.37 -5.41
C TYR A 236 9.59 3.95 -5.48
N LEU A 237 9.87 3.43 -6.68
CA LEU A 237 10.43 2.09 -6.83
C LEU A 237 11.83 1.98 -6.20
N GLN A 238 12.68 2.99 -6.40
CA GLN A 238 14.00 3.08 -5.78
C GLN A 238 13.92 3.10 -4.24
N ALA A 239 13.02 3.92 -3.69
CA ALA A 239 12.80 4.00 -2.26
C ALA A 239 12.21 2.69 -1.70
N ALA A 240 11.31 2.04 -2.44
CA ALA A 240 10.70 0.76 -2.07
C ALA A 240 11.73 -0.36 -2.02
N ASP A 241 12.53 -0.55 -3.09
CA ASP A 241 13.57 -1.59 -3.15
C ASP A 241 14.63 -1.39 -2.05
N SER A 242 15.08 -0.15 -1.85
CA SER A 242 16.05 0.17 -0.78
C SER A 242 15.45 -0.08 0.60
N SER A 243 14.20 0.32 0.83
CA SER A 243 13.51 0.09 2.11
C SER A 243 13.29 -1.40 2.37
N TYR A 244 12.88 -2.17 1.37
CA TYR A 244 12.68 -3.62 1.46
C TYR A 244 13.98 -4.34 1.84
N ARG A 245 15.09 -4.03 1.15
CA ARG A 245 16.39 -4.62 1.48
C ARG A 245 16.84 -4.28 2.89
N PHE A 246 16.63 -3.03 3.30
CA PHE A 246 17.02 -2.59 4.65
C PHE A 246 16.22 -3.39 5.66
N TYR A 247 14.90 -3.41 5.49
CA TYR A 247 13.98 -4.15 6.34
C TYR A 247 14.39 -5.63 6.49
N MET A 248 14.61 -6.32 5.36
CA MET A 248 14.96 -7.75 5.35
C MET A 248 16.34 -8.06 5.94
N ASN A 249 17.27 -7.10 5.97
CA ASN A 249 18.57 -7.25 6.66
C ASN A 249 18.40 -7.32 8.18
N TYR A 250 17.33 -6.74 8.73
CA TYR A 250 17.03 -6.76 10.16
C TYR A 250 16.07 -7.88 10.58
N ILE A 251 15.63 -8.73 9.64
CA ILE A 251 14.84 -9.92 9.96
C ILE A 251 15.75 -11.02 10.49
N GLN A 252 15.51 -11.43 11.74
CA GLN A 252 16.24 -12.49 12.42
C GLN A 252 15.95 -13.84 11.77
N ARG A 253 17.00 -14.50 11.25
CA ARG A 253 16.88 -15.79 10.56
C ARG A 253 16.93 -16.98 11.49
N ASP A 254 17.66 -16.88 12.60
CA ASP A 254 17.92 -17.97 13.53
C ASP A 254 16.99 -17.95 14.75
N GLY A 255 17.01 -19.05 15.52
CA GLY A 255 16.20 -19.19 16.74
C GLY A 255 14.77 -19.67 16.50
N LEU A 256 14.08 -19.95 17.61
CA LEU A 256 12.66 -20.33 17.63
C LEU A 256 11.78 -19.09 17.37
N PRO A 257 10.66 -19.20 16.64
CA PRO A 257 9.74 -18.10 16.36
C PRO A 257 8.82 -17.78 17.54
N MET A 258 9.39 -17.61 18.73
CA MET A 258 8.69 -17.24 19.97
C MET A 258 9.64 -16.55 20.95
N SER A 259 9.09 -15.79 21.90
CA SER A 259 9.87 -15.16 22.98
C SER A 259 10.64 -16.22 23.79
N PRO A 260 11.92 -15.99 24.15
CA PRO A 260 12.72 -14.78 23.91
C PRO A 260 13.56 -14.81 22.62
N PHE A 261 13.53 -15.88 21.82
CA PHE A 261 14.42 -16.07 20.66
C PHE A 261 14.00 -15.27 19.43
N CYS A 262 12.69 -15.28 19.12
CA CYS A 262 12.04 -14.43 18.13
C CYS A 262 12.63 -14.50 16.71
N GLY A 263 12.93 -15.73 16.26
CA GLY A 263 13.20 -15.98 14.84
C GLY A 263 12.02 -15.51 13.97
N GLY A 264 12.31 -14.88 12.83
CA GLY A 264 11.33 -14.15 12.00
C GLY A 264 11.04 -12.72 12.48
N GLY A 265 11.61 -12.32 13.62
CA GLY A 265 11.45 -11.01 14.24
C GLY A 265 12.29 -9.90 13.61
N TRP A 266 11.90 -8.65 13.82
CA TRP A 266 12.64 -7.48 13.33
C TRP A 266 13.53 -6.87 14.43
N THR A 267 14.83 -6.81 14.19
CA THR A 267 15.83 -6.62 15.26
C THR A 267 16.23 -5.16 15.51
N MET A 268 15.99 -4.25 14.58
CA MET A 268 16.37 -2.84 14.75
C MET A 268 15.64 -2.22 15.94
N GLY A 269 16.34 -1.38 16.71
CA GLY A 269 15.76 -0.74 17.91
C GLY A 269 15.43 -1.71 19.04
N GLY A 270 15.94 -2.95 19.00
CA GLY A 270 15.70 -3.96 20.02
C GLY A 270 14.24 -4.41 20.04
N LYS A 271 13.62 -4.62 18.87
CA LYS A 271 12.21 -5.02 18.71
C LYS A 271 11.98 -6.45 18.20
N PRO A 272 12.85 -7.46 18.48
CA PRO A 272 12.81 -8.74 17.79
C PRO A 272 11.48 -9.48 17.97
N CYS A 273 10.79 -9.34 19.10
CA CYS A 273 9.50 -10.03 19.30
C CYS A 273 8.30 -9.08 19.21
N ASP A 274 8.49 -7.84 18.77
CA ASP A 274 7.38 -6.93 18.52
C ASP A 274 6.83 -7.22 17.12
N THR A 275 5.80 -8.05 17.06
CA THR A 275 5.16 -8.47 15.81
C THR A 275 4.66 -7.29 14.99
N LYS A 276 4.47 -6.12 15.58
CA LYS A 276 4.10 -4.88 14.87
C LYS A 276 5.09 -4.48 13.79
N TYR A 277 6.31 -5.04 13.78
CA TYR A 277 7.34 -4.82 12.76
C TYR A 277 7.57 -6.03 11.83
N VAL A 278 6.72 -7.06 11.88
CA VAL A 278 6.89 -8.29 11.10
C VAL A 278 5.91 -8.28 9.93
N TYR A 279 6.42 -8.09 8.71
CA TYR A 279 5.63 -7.89 7.50
C TYR A 279 6.08 -8.84 6.38
N MET A 280 5.13 -9.51 5.76
CA MET A 280 5.30 -10.43 4.63
C MET A 280 4.83 -9.81 3.31
N GLU A 281 3.92 -8.84 3.32
CA GLU A 281 3.50 -8.10 2.11
C GLU A 281 4.70 -7.51 1.31
N PRO A 282 5.76 -6.97 1.95
CA PRO A 282 6.93 -6.47 1.22
C PRO A 282 7.63 -7.53 0.38
N ILE A 283 7.65 -8.78 0.88
CA ILE A 283 8.27 -9.91 0.20
C ILE A 283 7.49 -10.22 -1.07
N LEU A 284 6.15 -10.32 -0.96
CA LEU A 284 5.23 -10.55 -2.07
C LEU A 284 5.43 -9.49 -3.17
N LEU A 285 5.46 -8.22 -2.79
CA LEU A 285 5.60 -7.10 -3.72
C LEU A 285 6.99 -7.03 -4.35
N ALA A 286 8.07 -7.25 -3.60
CA ALA A 286 9.43 -7.25 -4.15
C ALA A 286 9.63 -8.39 -5.16
N VAL A 287 9.13 -9.60 -4.86
CA VAL A 287 9.18 -10.73 -5.80
C VAL A 287 8.45 -10.38 -7.10
N ALA A 288 7.27 -9.78 -7.00
CA ALA A 288 6.44 -9.49 -8.16
C ALA A 288 6.91 -8.30 -9.00
N LEU A 289 7.51 -7.28 -8.37
CA LEU A 289 7.81 -5.99 -9.01
C LEU A 289 9.29 -5.81 -9.38
N THR A 290 10.21 -6.47 -8.68
CA THR A 290 11.65 -6.42 -9.01
C THR A 290 12.24 -7.79 -9.33
N GLY A 291 11.51 -8.87 -9.06
CA GLY A 291 12.01 -10.24 -9.21
C GLY A 291 12.99 -10.64 -8.10
N ASN A 292 13.02 -9.92 -6.97
CA ASN A 292 13.96 -10.18 -5.89
C ASN A 292 13.52 -11.40 -5.06
N ASP A 293 14.18 -12.55 -5.28
CA ASP A 293 14.06 -13.77 -4.47
C ASP A 293 15.29 -14.03 -3.57
N ALA A 294 16.20 -13.06 -3.46
CA ALA A 294 17.46 -13.19 -2.75
C ALA A 294 17.34 -12.97 -1.23
N THR A 295 16.38 -12.15 -0.80
CA THR A 295 16.32 -11.64 0.57
C THR A 295 15.37 -12.41 1.48
N HIS A 296 14.77 -13.51 1.02
CA HIS A 296 13.86 -14.35 1.79
C HIS A 296 13.94 -15.81 1.35
N ASP A 297 13.47 -16.70 2.21
CA ASP A 297 13.24 -18.11 1.90
C ASP A 297 11.99 -18.60 2.64
N ALA A 298 11.54 -19.80 2.30
CA ALA A 298 10.34 -20.40 2.90
C ALA A 298 10.47 -20.55 4.43
N THR A 299 11.68 -20.83 4.94
CA THR A 299 11.96 -20.97 6.37
C THR A 299 11.74 -19.64 7.10
N THR A 300 12.26 -18.55 6.55
CA THR A 300 12.11 -17.20 7.12
C THR A 300 10.65 -16.81 7.15
N VAL A 301 9.92 -16.97 6.04
CA VAL A 301 8.49 -16.65 5.96
C VAL A 301 7.70 -17.48 6.98
N GLY A 302 7.99 -18.79 7.10
CA GLY A 302 7.37 -19.65 8.10
C GLY A 302 7.62 -19.18 9.53
N LYS A 303 8.83 -18.73 9.85
CA LYS A 303 9.14 -18.14 11.17
C LYS A 303 8.40 -16.84 11.42
N MET A 304 8.29 -15.96 10.43
CA MET A 304 7.55 -14.70 10.54
C MET A 304 6.06 -14.94 10.84
N VAL A 305 5.43 -15.89 10.12
CA VAL A 305 4.02 -16.29 10.38
C VAL A 305 3.88 -16.94 11.76
N THR A 306 4.78 -17.85 12.13
CA THR A 306 4.73 -18.52 13.43
C THR A 306 4.92 -17.54 14.58
N LEU A 307 5.73 -16.49 14.40
CA LEU A 307 5.92 -15.44 15.40
C LEU A 307 4.63 -14.63 15.60
N TRP A 308 3.89 -14.33 14.51
CA TRP A 308 2.53 -13.78 14.59
C TRP A 308 1.56 -14.73 15.30
N GLU A 309 1.63 -16.04 15.02
CA GLU A 309 0.79 -17.06 15.67
C GLU A 309 1.08 -17.19 17.17
N ASN A 310 2.32 -16.95 17.60
CA ASN A 310 2.70 -16.88 19.01
C ASN A 310 2.46 -15.49 19.63
N GLY A 311 2.21 -14.48 18.79
CA GLY A 311 1.92 -13.09 19.16
C GLY A 311 3.10 -12.32 19.75
N GLY A 312 4.31 -12.86 19.70
CA GLY A 312 5.52 -12.20 20.20
C GLY A 312 5.38 -11.76 21.66
N TRP A 313 5.61 -10.47 21.94
CA TRP A 313 5.40 -9.89 23.28
C TRP A 313 3.93 -9.61 23.64
N SER A 314 3.01 -9.66 22.68
CA SER A 314 1.60 -9.33 22.89
C SER A 314 0.74 -10.53 23.32
N GLY A 315 1.36 -11.73 23.38
CA GLY A 315 0.65 -12.97 23.70
C GLY A 315 -0.11 -13.56 22.51
N ARG A 316 -0.42 -14.86 22.60
CA ARG A 316 -0.99 -15.64 21.50
C ARG A 316 -2.35 -15.09 21.05
N PRO A 317 -2.55 -14.77 19.76
CA PRO A 317 -3.86 -14.40 19.23
C PRO A 317 -4.89 -15.52 19.43
N GLY A 318 -6.14 -15.14 19.69
CA GLY A 318 -7.25 -16.07 19.86
C GLY A 318 -8.61 -15.38 19.77
N ARG A 319 -9.66 -16.12 20.15
CA ARG A 319 -11.02 -15.60 20.35
C ARG A 319 -11.01 -14.58 21.49
N TYR A 320 -11.72 -13.47 21.32
CA TYR A 320 -12.00 -12.54 22.41
C TYR A 320 -13.17 -13.07 23.26
N SER A 321 -12.84 -13.75 24.37
CA SER A 321 -13.77 -14.53 25.19
C SER A 321 -14.01 -13.94 26.59
N ASN A 322 -13.21 -12.95 26.99
CA ASN A 322 -13.37 -12.25 28.27
C ASN A 322 -13.06 -10.74 28.12
N PRO A 323 -13.85 -9.83 28.73
CA PRO A 323 -13.60 -8.38 28.65
C PRO A 323 -12.22 -7.91 29.12
N SER A 324 -11.53 -8.70 29.96
CA SER A 324 -10.19 -8.40 30.46
C SER A 324 -9.05 -8.90 29.56
N GLU A 325 -9.35 -9.59 28.46
CA GLU A 325 -8.32 -10.08 27.56
C GLU A 325 -7.64 -8.94 26.81
N PHE A 326 -6.34 -9.12 26.55
CA PHE A 326 -5.60 -8.19 25.72
C PHE A 326 -6.07 -8.27 24.26
N PHE A 327 -6.46 -7.12 23.71
CA PHE A 327 -6.82 -7.00 22.32
C PHE A 327 -6.49 -5.59 21.84
N THR A 328 -5.74 -5.51 20.73
CA THR A 328 -5.60 -4.27 19.96
C THR A 328 -5.93 -4.57 18.51
N GLU A 329 -6.57 -3.60 17.88
CA GLU A 329 -7.04 -3.69 16.51
C GLU A 329 -5.86 -3.79 15.55
N ARG A 330 -4.77 -3.09 15.85
CA ARG A 330 -3.51 -3.20 15.12
C ARG A 330 -2.97 -4.62 15.12
N GLN A 331 -2.88 -5.28 16.28
CA GLN A 331 -2.38 -6.67 16.35
C GLN A 331 -3.30 -7.61 15.56
N ALA A 332 -4.60 -7.35 15.58
CA ALA A 332 -5.57 -8.18 14.89
C ALA A 332 -5.58 -8.03 13.38
N GLY A 333 -5.52 -6.79 12.92
CA GLY A 333 -5.54 -6.43 11.52
C GLY A 333 -4.24 -6.76 10.81
N LEU A 334 -3.10 -6.30 11.33
CA LEU A 334 -1.79 -6.56 10.74
C LEU A 334 -1.50 -8.06 10.73
N GLY A 335 -1.74 -8.77 11.84
CA GLY A 335 -1.55 -10.22 11.87
C GLY A 335 -2.39 -10.97 10.82
N LEU A 336 -3.62 -10.52 10.57
CA LEU A 336 -4.45 -11.07 9.49
C LEU A 336 -3.86 -10.76 8.12
N LEU A 337 -3.54 -9.49 7.83
CA LEU A 337 -2.97 -9.07 6.54
C LEU A 337 -1.70 -9.85 6.23
N GLU A 338 -0.77 -9.95 7.18
CA GLU A 338 0.52 -10.59 6.91
C GLU A 338 0.38 -12.10 6.73
N THR A 339 -0.58 -12.73 7.41
CA THR A 339 -0.93 -14.14 7.17
C THR A 339 -1.53 -14.34 5.77
N VAL A 340 -2.37 -13.40 5.30
CA VAL A 340 -2.87 -13.38 3.91
C VAL A 340 -1.71 -13.26 2.94
N SER A 341 -0.81 -12.30 3.12
CA SER A 341 0.38 -12.12 2.28
C SER A 341 1.26 -13.37 2.22
N ALA A 342 1.44 -14.08 3.34
CA ALA A 342 2.18 -15.34 3.38
C ALA A 342 1.47 -16.47 2.59
N PHE A 343 0.13 -16.53 2.64
CA PHE A 343 -0.64 -17.46 1.81
C PHE A 343 -0.54 -17.11 0.33
N GLU A 344 -0.65 -15.83 -0.03
CA GLU A 344 -0.50 -15.36 -1.40
C GLU A 344 0.90 -15.65 -1.98
N LEU A 345 1.93 -15.59 -1.14
CA LEU A 345 3.32 -15.87 -1.51
C LEU A 345 3.59 -17.37 -1.70
N THR A 346 2.95 -18.25 -0.93
CA THR A 346 3.37 -19.66 -0.79
C THR A 346 2.31 -20.70 -1.16
N GLY A 347 1.02 -20.33 -1.17
CA GLY A 347 -0.10 -21.26 -1.35
C GLY A 347 -0.29 -22.28 -0.22
N GLN A 348 0.42 -22.14 0.92
CA GLN A 348 0.36 -23.11 2.01
C GLN A 348 -1.01 -23.11 2.71
N GLN A 349 -1.69 -24.25 2.69
CA GLN A 349 -3.05 -24.40 3.24
C GLN A 349 -3.13 -24.13 4.76
N HIS A 350 -2.04 -24.33 5.49
CA HIS A 350 -1.98 -23.97 6.91
C HIS A 350 -2.26 -22.47 7.13
N TYR A 351 -1.69 -21.59 6.29
CA TYR A 351 -1.93 -20.15 6.37
C TYR A 351 -3.39 -19.79 6.06
N LEU A 352 -4.01 -20.49 5.10
CA LEU A 352 -5.45 -20.35 4.85
C LEU A 352 -6.28 -20.76 6.07
N GLY A 353 -5.88 -21.81 6.81
CA GLY A 353 -6.48 -22.17 8.09
C GLY A 353 -6.40 -21.04 9.11
N LEU A 354 -5.23 -20.43 9.29
CA LEU A 354 -5.01 -19.30 10.21
C LEU A 354 -5.85 -18.06 9.84
N ILE A 355 -5.98 -17.77 8.54
CA ILE A 355 -6.86 -16.70 8.03
C ILE A 355 -8.30 -16.97 8.46
N ASN A 356 -8.80 -18.19 8.21
CA ASN A 356 -10.18 -18.57 8.53
C ASN A 356 -10.47 -18.49 10.03
N ASP A 357 -9.51 -18.91 10.86
CA ASP A 357 -9.60 -18.80 12.32
C ASP A 357 -9.69 -17.35 12.77
N ARG A 358 -8.78 -16.48 12.30
CA ARG A 358 -8.77 -15.05 12.67
C ARG A 358 -10.04 -14.33 12.22
N VAL A 359 -10.52 -14.59 11.00
CA VAL A 359 -11.80 -14.08 10.49
C VAL A 359 -12.95 -14.55 11.37
N GLY A 360 -12.95 -15.83 11.77
CA GLY A 360 -13.97 -16.36 12.68
C GLY A 360 -13.95 -15.71 14.06
N TRP A 361 -12.77 -15.48 14.63
CA TRP A 361 -12.65 -14.82 15.93
C TRP A 361 -13.14 -13.37 15.89
N LEU A 362 -12.80 -12.61 14.84
CA LEU A 362 -13.27 -11.24 14.65
C LEU A 362 -14.80 -11.17 14.44
N TYR A 363 -15.35 -12.14 13.71
CA TYR A 363 -16.80 -12.23 13.49
C TYR A 363 -17.56 -12.46 14.80
N GLU A 364 -17.09 -13.42 15.60
CA GLU A 364 -17.67 -13.70 16.92
C GLU A 364 -17.47 -12.54 17.90
N HIS A 365 -16.33 -11.85 17.87
CA HIS A 365 -16.07 -10.70 18.74
C HIS A 365 -17.06 -9.55 18.51
N GLN A 366 -17.39 -9.26 17.25
CA GLN A 366 -18.37 -8.21 16.92
C GLN A 366 -19.80 -8.62 17.31
N ARG A 367 -20.20 -9.88 17.05
CA ARG A 367 -21.57 -10.36 17.24
C ARG A 367 -21.90 -10.81 18.66
N ASN A 368 -20.94 -11.44 19.33
CA ASN A 368 -21.08 -12.13 20.61
C ASN A 368 -20.01 -11.65 21.60
N ASN A 369 -19.82 -10.33 21.69
CA ASN A 369 -18.85 -9.73 22.60
C ASN A 369 -19.10 -10.18 24.06
N PRO A 370 -18.05 -10.60 24.80
CA PRO A 370 -18.22 -11.15 26.15
C PRO A 370 -18.57 -10.08 27.21
N ASP A 371 -18.65 -8.79 26.84
CA ASP A 371 -19.05 -7.71 27.74
C ASP A 371 -20.57 -7.60 28.00
N GLY A 372 -21.39 -8.34 27.26
CA GLY A 372 -22.85 -8.34 27.43
C GLY A 372 -23.55 -7.05 26.98
N LEU A 373 -22.86 -6.12 26.30
CA LEU A 373 -23.41 -4.82 25.87
C LEU A 373 -24.11 -4.87 24.49
N GLY A 374 -24.19 -6.06 23.89
CA GLY A 374 -24.82 -6.31 22.59
C GLY A 374 -23.91 -6.00 21.40
N ASN A 375 -24.37 -6.35 20.20
CA ASN A 375 -23.68 -6.05 18.95
C ASN A 375 -23.97 -4.60 18.53
N ASP A 376 -22.94 -3.76 18.46
CA ASP A 376 -23.02 -2.40 17.92
C ASP A 376 -22.25 -2.22 16.61
N GLY A 377 -21.66 -3.31 16.07
CA GLY A 377 -20.83 -3.29 14.88
C GLY A 377 -19.35 -2.97 15.12
N SER A 378 -18.90 -2.78 16.36
CA SER A 378 -17.47 -2.60 16.67
C SER A 378 -16.79 -3.88 17.19
N TRP A 379 -15.45 -3.93 17.13
CA TRP A 379 -14.66 -4.94 17.85
C TRP A 379 -14.37 -4.48 19.27
N ARG A 380 -15.44 -4.27 20.05
CA ARG A 380 -15.37 -3.60 21.34
C ARG A 380 -14.43 -4.29 22.34
N ASN A 381 -13.46 -3.57 22.87
CA ASN A 381 -12.47 -4.01 23.84
C ASN A 381 -12.39 -3.03 25.03
N SER A 382 -11.48 -3.31 25.96
CA SER A 382 -11.21 -2.47 27.14
C SER A 382 -10.27 -1.34 26.78
N TRP A 383 -10.61 -0.10 27.11
CA TRP A 383 -9.69 1.03 27.05
C TRP A 383 -8.45 0.79 27.92
N GLN A 384 -8.66 0.34 29.16
CA GLN A 384 -7.59 0.14 30.12
C GLN A 384 -6.58 -0.89 29.60
N VAL A 385 -7.06 -2.08 29.22
CA VAL A 385 -6.17 -3.13 28.71
C VAL A 385 -5.52 -2.73 27.38
N HIS A 386 -6.23 -1.97 26.54
CA HIS A 386 -5.68 -1.45 25.29
C HIS A 386 -4.46 -0.56 25.51
N GLU A 387 -4.50 0.31 26.53
CA GLU A 387 -3.38 1.18 26.92
C GLU A 387 -2.37 0.52 27.89
N GLY A 388 -2.55 -0.76 28.20
CA GLY A 388 -1.62 -1.55 29.02
C GLY A 388 -1.88 -1.49 30.54
N ASP A 389 -3.02 -0.94 30.96
CA ASP A 389 -3.48 -0.93 32.34
C ASP A 389 -4.15 -2.25 32.76
N THR A 390 -4.35 -2.40 34.08
CA THR A 390 -5.12 -3.51 34.64
C THR A 390 -6.62 -3.28 34.44
N TRP A 391 -7.31 -4.28 33.91
CA TRP A 391 -8.76 -4.23 33.74
C TRP A 391 -9.50 -4.06 35.07
N ASN A 392 -10.41 -3.09 35.12
CA ASN A 392 -11.35 -2.87 36.21
C ASN A 392 -12.75 -2.53 35.67
N PRO A 393 -13.76 -3.41 35.83
CA PRO A 393 -15.09 -3.21 35.27
C PRO A 393 -15.80 -1.96 35.79
N ALA A 394 -15.41 -1.42 36.94
CA ALA A 394 -16.04 -0.22 37.52
C ALA A 394 -15.58 1.09 36.84
N THR A 395 -14.42 1.06 36.17
CA THR A 395 -13.80 2.26 35.58
C THR A 395 -13.46 2.10 34.09
N ASP A 396 -13.57 0.89 33.55
CA ASP A 396 -13.28 0.60 32.15
C ASP A 396 -14.24 1.33 31.21
N VAL A 397 -13.70 1.82 30.09
CA VAL A 397 -14.46 2.46 29.02
C VAL A 397 -14.51 1.50 27.84
N ARG A 398 -15.62 0.77 27.70
CA ARG A 398 -15.82 -0.19 26.61
C ARG A 398 -15.97 0.56 25.29
N GLY A 399 -15.10 0.29 24.33
CA GLY A 399 -15.07 0.98 23.05
C GLY A 399 -14.11 0.31 22.08
N ASN A 400 -13.62 1.08 21.12
CA ASN A 400 -12.55 0.67 20.21
C ASN A 400 -11.88 1.94 19.67
N SER A 401 -10.65 1.82 19.16
CA SER A 401 -9.97 2.89 18.46
C SER A 401 -10.37 2.93 16.98
N PRO A 402 -11.01 4.01 16.49
CA PRO A 402 -11.43 4.12 15.11
C PRO A 402 -10.31 3.90 14.10
N TRP A 403 -9.18 4.57 14.30
CA TRP A 403 -8.06 4.52 13.37
C TRP A 403 -7.28 3.21 13.47
N MET A 404 -7.11 2.62 14.66
CA MET A 404 -6.47 1.30 14.74
C MET A 404 -7.34 0.21 14.11
N SER A 405 -8.67 0.36 14.15
CA SER A 405 -9.63 -0.55 13.48
C SER A 405 -9.53 -0.52 11.96
N GLU A 406 -8.92 0.51 11.35
CA GLU A 406 -8.53 0.47 9.94
C GLU A 406 -7.69 -0.76 9.62
N ASN A 407 -6.75 -1.13 10.51
CA ASN A 407 -5.89 -2.29 10.28
C ASN A 407 -6.73 -3.57 10.17
N ILE A 408 -7.79 -3.71 10.98
CA ILE A 408 -8.71 -4.85 10.89
C ILE A 408 -9.41 -4.83 9.55
N VAL A 409 -9.96 -3.68 9.13
CA VAL A 409 -10.64 -3.58 7.85
C VAL A 409 -9.71 -3.86 6.67
N ASP A 410 -8.45 -3.43 6.73
CA ASP A 410 -7.44 -3.73 5.72
C ASP A 410 -7.13 -5.23 5.66
N GLY A 411 -6.87 -5.86 6.81
CA GLY A 411 -6.67 -7.31 6.88
C GLY A 411 -7.89 -8.10 6.38
N LEU A 412 -9.10 -7.65 6.73
CA LEU A 412 -10.35 -8.24 6.25
C LEU A 412 -10.55 -8.04 4.75
N TRP A 413 -10.23 -6.86 4.21
CA TRP A 413 -10.30 -6.59 2.77
C TRP A 413 -9.42 -7.56 1.99
N HIS A 414 -8.15 -7.71 2.40
CA HIS A 414 -7.22 -8.66 1.79
C HIS A 414 -7.68 -10.11 1.97
N ALA A 415 -8.18 -10.49 3.15
CA ALA A 415 -8.73 -11.82 3.38
C ALA A 415 -9.95 -12.09 2.48
N TRP A 416 -10.83 -11.11 2.25
CA TRP A 416 -11.98 -11.26 1.36
C TRP A 416 -11.58 -11.45 -0.10
N LEU A 417 -10.57 -10.72 -0.58
CA LEU A 417 -10.05 -10.88 -1.95
C LEU A 417 -9.56 -12.30 -2.24
N VAL A 418 -9.05 -12.97 -1.21
CA VAL A 418 -8.45 -14.31 -1.29
C VAL A 418 -9.46 -15.42 -1.01
N THR A 419 -10.34 -15.23 -0.04
CA THR A 419 -11.24 -16.30 0.46
C THR A 419 -12.67 -16.18 -0.05
N GLY A 420 -13.13 -14.98 -0.39
CA GLY A 420 -14.53 -14.68 -0.65
C GLY A 420 -15.46 -14.93 0.56
N ASP A 421 -14.92 -14.98 1.78
CA ASP A 421 -15.71 -15.26 2.99
C ASP A 421 -16.83 -14.24 3.17
N LYS A 422 -18.07 -14.74 3.21
CA LYS A 422 -19.30 -13.93 3.27
C LYS A 422 -19.49 -13.21 4.61
N ARG A 423 -18.78 -13.64 5.66
CA ARG A 423 -18.78 -12.95 6.97
C ARG A 423 -18.09 -11.58 6.89
N ILE A 424 -17.15 -11.41 5.95
CA ILE A 424 -16.33 -10.20 5.88
C ILE A 424 -17.12 -8.96 5.45
N PRO A 425 -17.93 -8.98 4.37
CA PRO A 425 -18.79 -7.85 4.03
C PRO A 425 -19.73 -7.45 5.18
N GLU A 426 -20.26 -8.41 5.94
CA GLU A 426 -21.10 -8.14 7.12
C GLU A 426 -20.30 -7.39 8.19
N MET A 427 -19.08 -7.83 8.52
CA MET A 427 -18.26 -7.16 9.51
C MET A 427 -17.89 -5.73 9.11
N ILE A 428 -17.47 -5.54 7.86
CA ILE A 428 -17.03 -4.23 7.36
C ILE A 428 -18.20 -3.24 7.31
N THR A 429 -19.38 -3.66 6.83
CA THR A 429 -20.56 -2.78 6.80
C THR A 429 -21.07 -2.46 8.20
N ALA A 430 -21.09 -3.43 9.11
CA ALA A 430 -21.45 -3.19 10.51
C ALA A 430 -20.49 -2.18 11.17
N TYR A 431 -19.19 -2.30 10.92
CA TYR A 431 -18.21 -1.33 11.41
C TYR A 431 -18.34 0.04 10.77
N GLY A 432 -18.60 0.12 9.46
CA GLY A 432 -18.85 1.41 8.79
C GLY A 432 -20.05 2.16 9.36
N ARG A 433 -21.15 1.44 9.66
CA ARG A 433 -22.34 2.00 10.32
C ARG A 433 -22.03 2.46 11.75
N TYR A 434 -21.24 1.68 12.49
CA TYR A 434 -20.76 2.08 13.82
C TYR A 434 -19.92 3.35 13.75
N LEU A 435 -18.92 3.39 12.86
CA LEU A 435 -18.00 4.51 12.67
C LEU A 435 -18.76 5.79 12.34
N GLU A 436 -19.74 5.73 11.42
CA GLU A 436 -20.55 6.91 11.08
C GLU A 436 -21.35 7.45 12.27
N LYS A 437 -21.84 6.57 13.15
CA LYS A 437 -22.68 6.96 14.28
C LYS A 437 -21.89 7.38 15.52
N HIS A 438 -20.72 6.79 15.74
CA HIS A 438 -20.02 6.85 17.04
C HIS A 438 -18.54 7.23 16.95
N GLY A 439 -17.93 7.15 15.77
CA GLY A 439 -16.47 7.31 15.64
C GLY A 439 -15.98 8.73 15.35
N TRP A 440 -16.87 9.68 15.07
CA TRP A 440 -16.52 11.08 14.78
C TRP A 440 -16.84 12.01 15.95
N VAL A 441 -15.96 12.98 16.19
CA VAL A 441 -16.20 14.03 17.19
C VAL A 441 -17.28 14.98 16.65
N ASP A 442 -18.24 15.34 17.50
CA ASP A 442 -19.24 16.36 17.17
C ASP A 442 -18.56 17.74 17.15
N PRO A 443 -18.65 18.51 16.04
CA PRO A 443 -18.03 19.84 15.95
C PRO A 443 -18.42 20.80 17.08
N ARG A 444 -19.57 20.59 17.74
CA ARG A 444 -20.02 21.40 18.89
C ARG A 444 -19.16 21.20 20.14
N LEU A 445 -18.37 20.12 20.19
CA LEU A 445 -17.40 19.88 21.27
C LEU A 445 -16.08 20.62 21.03
N LEU A 446 -15.85 21.12 19.81
CA LEU A 446 -14.65 21.85 19.46
C LEU A 446 -14.85 23.33 19.81
N ALA A 447 -14.02 23.85 20.71
CA ALA A 447 -14.09 25.23 21.16
C ALA A 447 -12.72 25.92 21.05
N SER A 448 -12.72 27.25 21.03
CA SER A 448 -11.46 28.01 21.06
C SER A 448 -10.68 27.68 22.34
N GLY A 449 -9.45 27.17 22.17
CA GLY A 449 -8.61 26.68 23.27
C GLY A 449 -8.86 25.23 23.70
N HIS A 450 -9.84 24.56 23.08
CA HIS A 450 -10.16 23.15 23.28
C HIS A 450 -10.60 22.54 21.93
N ASP A 451 -9.64 22.51 21.00
CA ASP A 451 -9.78 21.93 19.66
C ASP A 451 -8.66 20.92 19.47
N TRP A 452 -9.00 19.64 19.46
CA TRP A 452 -8.02 18.54 19.36
C TRP A 452 -7.42 18.39 17.97
N ARG A 453 -7.93 19.12 16.97
CA ARG A 453 -7.45 19.02 15.59
C ARG A 453 -6.07 19.61 15.42
N PHE A 454 -5.33 19.05 14.48
CA PHE A 454 -4.09 19.66 14.03
C PHE A 454 -4.41 20.97 13.29
N PRO A 455 -3.68 22.08 13.54
CA PRO A 455 -3.98 23.37 12.91
C PRO A 455 -4.07 23.35 11.38
N CYS A 456 -3.29 22.49 10.71
CA CYS A 456 -3.28 22.33 9.25
C CYS A 456 -4.60 21.80 8.68
N THR A 457 -5.43 21.13 9.48
CA THR A 457 -6.72 20.54 9.07
C THR A 457 -7.79 21.61 8.87
N GLY A 458 -7.62 22.77 9.52
CA GLY A 458 -8.50 23.92 9.39
C GLY A 458 -9.83 23.77 10.15
N PRO A 459 -10.63 24.86 10.22
CA PRO A 459 -11.81 24.94 11.08
C PRO A 459 -12.97 24.03 10.64
N ASP A 460 -13.01 23.63 9.37
CA ASP A 460 -14.02 22.72 8.82
C ASP A 460 -13.53 21.27 8.72
N GLY A 461 -12.31 21.00 9.22
CA GLY A 461 -11.70 19.69 9.19
C GLY A 461 -12.40 18.68 10.10
N LEU A 462 -12.45 17.42 9.65
CA LEU A 462 -12.97 16.31 10.45
C LEU A 462 -11.98 15.86 11.52
N ILE A 463 -12.49 15.23 12.57
CA ILE A 463 -11.67 14.48 13.53
C ILE A 463 -12.46 13.27 14.02
N ALA A 464 -11.83 12.11 13.93
CA ALA A 464 -12.31 10.90 14.59
C ALA A 464 -11.84 10.88 16.05
N TRP A 465 -12.59 10.23 16.93
CA TRP A 465 -12.12 9.98 18.28
C TRP A 465 -10.86 9.10 18.25
N TYR A 466 -9.95 9.29 19.21
CA TYR A 466 -8.90 8.32 19.50
C TYR A 466 -9.50 7.01 20.00
N TRP A 467 -10.50 7.13 20.89
CA TRP A 467 -11.32 6.05 21.41
C TRP A 467 -12.81 6.36 21.24
N SER A 468 -13.54 5.48 20.58
CA SER A 468 -14.98 5.65 20.33
C SER A 468 -15.79 4.62 21.11
N SER A 469 -17.03 4.96 21.45
CA SER A 469 -17.93 4.03 22.12
C SER A 469 -19.40 4.35 21.84
N ALA A 470 -20.21 3.31 21.63
CA ALA A 470 -21.67 3.43 21.62
C ALA A 470 -22.30 3.50 23.03
N LYS A 471 -21.49 3.34 24.08
CA LYS A 471 -21.96 3.14 25.47
C LYS A 471 -21.40 4.17 26.45
N ALA A 472 -20.20 4.69 26.20
CA ALA A 472 -19.57 5.70 27.04
C ALA A 472 -20.29 7.05 26.94
N SER A 473 -20.20 7.84 28.01
CA SER A 473 -20.66 9.22 27.97
C SER A 473 -19.68 10.09 27.17
N THR A 474 -20.17 11.19 26.57
CA THR A 474 -19.31 12.16 25.91
C THR A 474 -18.20 12.67 26.82
N LYS A 475 -18.47 12.87 28.11
CA LYS A 475 -17.44 13.26 29.08
C LYS A 475 -16.31 12.23 29.16
N ALA A 476 -16.62 10.95 29.27
CA ALA A 476 -15.60 9.90 29.35
C ALA A 476 -14.75 9.84 28.07
N LEU A 477 -15.37 10.03 26.90
CA LEU A 477 -14.66 10.10 25.62
C LEU A 477 -13.78 11.34 25.52
N SER A 478 -14.27 12.51 25.94
CA SER A 478 -13.47 13.74 25.97
C SER A 478 -12.30 13.64 26.95
N ASP A 479 -12.48 13.02 28.12
CA ASP A 479 -11.37 12.80 29.08
C ASP A 479 -10.27 11.91 28.48
N ILE A 480 -10.63 10.91 27.65
CA ILE A 480 -9.68 10.09 26.89
C ILE A 480 -9.02 10.91 25.77
N GLU A 481 -9.80 11.68 25.01
CA GLU A 481 -9.27 12.51 23.93
C GLU A 481 -8.29 13.57 24.46
N ASP A 482 -8.57 14.15 25.62
CA ASP A 482 -7.71 15.14 26.29
C ASP A 482 -6.36 14.55 26.75
N SER A 483 -6.32 13.25 27.06
CA SER A 483 -5.10 12.57 27.51
C SER A 483 -4.28 12.03 26.36
N GLU A 484 -4.90 11.33 25.41
CA GLU A 484 -4.18 10.52 24.40
C GLU A 484 -4.55 10.87 22.95
N GLY A 485 -5.63 11.64 22.72
CA GLY A 485 -6.24 11.85 21.40
C GLY A 485 -5.89 13.15 20.69
N TRP A 486 -4.95 13.94 21.20
CA TRP A 486 -4.52 15.14 20.50
C TRP A 486 -4.03 14.81 19.09
N TYR A 487 -4.61 15.50 18.11
CA TYR A 487 -4.33 15.35 16.69
C TYR A 487 -4.74 13.99 16.09
N SER A 488 -5.79 13.36 16.62
CA SER A 488 -6.41 12.16 16.02
C SER A 488 -6.82 12.35 14.56
N ASP A 489 -7.04 13.59 14.11
CA ASP A 489 -7.32 13.92 12.71
C ASP A 489 -6.13 13.65 11.76
N ALA A 490 -4.91 13.52 12.29
CA ALA A 490 -3.76 13.04 11.53
C ALA A 490 -3.96 11.61 10.98
N HIS A 491 -4.93 10.86 11.52
CA HIS A 491 -5.33 9.52 11.11
C HIS A 491 -6.55 9.48 10.17
N ASN A 492 -7.09 10.62 9.74
CA ASN A 492 -8.27 10.64 8.88
C ASN A 492 -8.00 10.06 7.47
N VAL A 493 -6.74 10.10 7.00
CA VAL A 493 -6.37 9.63 5.66
C VAL A 493 -6.63 8.13 5.54
N GLU A 494 -6.17 7.34 6.51
CA GLU A 494 -6.38 5.90 6.56
C GLU A 494 -7.83 5.54 6.90
N LEU A 495 -8.55 6.37 7.68
CA LEU A 495 -9.99 6.19 7.90
C LEU A 495 -10.84 6.27 6.63
N GLY A 496 -10.28 6.73 5.51
CA GLY A 496 -10.88 6.57 4.19
C GLY A 496 -11.17 5.10 3.83
N LEU A 497 -10.30 4.16 4.24
CA LEU A 497 -10.45 2.73 3.95
C LEU A 497 -11.70 2.11 4.60
N PRO A 498 -11.91 2.17 5.92
CA PRO A 498 -13.09 1.58 6.54
C PRO A 498 -14.39 2.14 5.99
N VAL A 499 -14.46 3.45 5.72
CA VAL A 499 -15.66 4.07 5.14
C VAL A 499 -15.87 3.64 3.69
N ALA A 500 -14.82 3.60 2.86
CA ALA A 500 -14.92 3.23 1.45
C ALA A 500 -15.24 1.75 1.26
N ALA A 501 -14.62 0.87 2.06
CA ALA A 501 -14.91 -0.56 2.05
C ALA A 501 -16.35 -0.83 2.51
N ALA A 502 -16.83 -0.15 3.55
CA ALA A 502 -18.22 -0.24 3.96
C ALA A 502 -19.17 0.22 2.85
N TYR A 503 -18.90 1.36 2.20
CA TYR A 503 -19.70 1.86 1.09
C TYR A 503 -19.77 0.85 -0.08
N TYR A 504 -18.64 0.22 -0.42
CA TYR A 504 -18.55 -0.78 -1.48
C TYR A 504 -19.41 -2.03 -1.21
N PHE A 505 -19.58 -2.42 0.06
CA PHE A 505 -20.40 -3.57 0.45
C PHE A 505 -21.84 -3.21 0.85
N GLU A 506 -22.11 -1.96 1.20
CA GLU A 506 -23.40 -1.50 1.71
C GLU A 506 -24.49 -1.50 0.63
N GLN A 507 -25.62 -2.13 0.94
CA GLN A 507 -26.78 -2.24 0.05
C GLN A 507 -27.96 -1.38 0.52
N ASP A 508 -27.98 -0.96 1.79
CA ASP A 508 -29.01 -0.06 2.30
C ASP A 508 -28.81 1.35 1.75
N PRO A 509 -29.77 1.92 0.98
CA PRO A 509 -29.57 3.21 0.32
C PRO A 509 -29.32 4.37 1.29
N ALA A 510 -29.91 4.34 2.49
CA ALA A 510 -29.73 5.41 3.47
C ALA A 510 -28.34 5.36 4.10
N GLN A 511 -27.85 4.15 4.42
CA GLN A 511 -26.49 3.94 4.91
C GLN A 511 -25.45 4.25 3.82
N SER A 512 -25.65 3.81 2.58
CA SER A 512 -24.77 4.16 1.46
C SER A 512 -24.67 5.67 1.27
N ALA A 513 -25.80 6.38 1.37
CA ALA A 513 -25.81 7.84 1.26
C ALA A 513 -25.04 8.52 2.42
N ALA A 514 -25.12 7.98 3.64
CA ALA A 514 -24.36 8.50 4.78
C ALA A 514 -22.85 8.29 4.60
N LEU A 515 -22.44 7.07 4.24
CA LEU A 515 -21.04 6.72 3.99
C LEU A 515 -20.46 7.54 2.83
N LYS A 516 -21.25 7.78 1.77
CA LYS A 516 -20.83 8.63 0.65
C LYS A 516 -20.54 10.07 1.10
N ARG A 517 -21.43 10.68 1.88
CA ARG A 517 -21.20 12.03 2.44
C ARG A 517 -19.95 12.06 3.31
N ARG A 518 -19.70 11.00 4.09
CA ARG A 518 -18.49 10.88 4.90
C ARG A 518 -17.23 10.82 4.04
N LEU A 519 -17.23 10.04 2.96
CA LEU A 519 -16.10 9.96 2.02
C LEU A 519 -15.81 11.30 1.35
N GLU A 520 -16.85 12.03 0.93
CA GLU A 520 -16.71 13.36 0.36
C GLU A 520 -16.05 14.33 1.36
N ALA A 521 -16.46 14.28 2.63
CA ALA A 521 -15.87 15.10 3.68
C ALA A 521 -14.42 14.70 4.01
N LEU A 522 -14.10 13.40 4.01
CA LEU A 522 -12.74 12.90 4.21
C LEU A 522 -11.77 13.32 3.10
N GLY A 523 -12.26 13.68 1.91
CA GLY A 523 -11.43 14.24 0.84
C GLY A 523 -10.63 15.49 1.27
N SER A 524 -11.12 16.24 2.26
CA SER A 524 -10.40 17.37 2.86
C SER A 524 -9.12 16.98 3.60
N SER A 525 -8.99 15.70 4.01
CA SER A 525 -7.81 15.18 4.73
C SER A 525 -6.59 15.05 3.83
N TYR A 526 -6.76 15.11 2.51
CA TYR A 526 -5.66 15.19 1.54
C TYR A 526 -5.06 16.61 1.45
N ASN A 527 -4.93 17.27 2.60
CA ASN A 527 -4.40 18.61 2.76
C ASN A 527 -2.85 18.61 2.64
N LEU A 528 -2.32 19.45 1.74
CA LEU A 528 -0.88 19.49 1.45
C LEU A 528 -0.03 20.16 2.54
N GLU A 529 -0.61 21.04 3.35
CA GLU A 529 0.06 21.58 4.54
C GLU A 529 0.20 20.48 5.59
N CYS A 530 -0.85 19.69 5.80
CA CYS A 530 -0.78 18.51 6.67
C CYS A 530 0.22 17.47 6.16
N ALA A 531 0.27 17.24 4.84
CA ALA A 531 1.24 16.34 4.22
C ALA A 531 2.70 16.81 4.40
N ALA A 532 2.94 18.11 4.58
CA ALA A 532 4.29 18.65 4.75
C ALA A 532 4.92 18.32 6.12
N ILE A 533 4.11 17.91 7.09
CA ILE A 533 4.54 17.67 8.47
C ILE A 533 5.13 16.26 8.57
N GLY A 534 6.45 16.20 8.74
CA GLY A 534 7.24 14.97 8.79
C GLY A 534 7.99 14.75 10.10
N ASP A 535 7.51 15.32 11.21
CA ASP A 535 8.08 15.14 12.56
C ASP A 535 7.88 13.72 13.11
N THR A 536 6.80 13.05 12.68
CA THR A 536 6.49 11.65 13.00
C THR A 536 6.70 10.77 11.78
N PHE A 537 7.88 10.16 11.61
CA PHE A 537 8.22 9.47 10.36
C PHE A 537 7.30 8.31 9.99
N ARG A 538 6.78 7.56 10.97
CA ARG A 538 5.80 6.48 10.75
C ARG A 538 4.48 6.94 10.14
N ARG A 539 4.18 8.24 10.21
CA ARG A 539 2.98 8.84 9.62
C ARG A 539 2.87 8.59 8.13
N PHE A 540 4.00 8.56 7.43
CA PHE A 540 4.01 8.24 6.00
C PHE A 540 3.42 6.84 5.75
N ASN A 541 3.72 5.87 6.62
CA ASN A 541 3.30 4.50 6.42
C ASN A 541 1.83 4.31 6.80
N TRP A 542 1.42 4.76 8.00
CA TRP A 542 0.04 4.55 8.45
C TRP A 542 -0.96 5.27 7.53
N ASN A 543 -0.63 6.45 7.01
CA ASN A 543 -1.53 7.21 6.15
C ASN A 543 -1.77 6.52 4.80
N ASN A 544 -0.78 5.77 4.30
CA ASN A 544 -0.71 5.43 2.88
C ASN A 544 -0.67 3.93 2.58
N ARG A 545 -0.45 3.06 3.58
CA ARG A 545 -0.41 1.59 3.43
C ARG A 545 -1.72 1.03 2.87
N GLY A 546 -2.85 1.37 3.50
CA GLY A 546 -4.20 0.91 3.14
C GLY A 546 -4.98 1.92 2.28
N ALA A 547 -4.64 3.21 2.29
CA ALA A 547 -5.44 4.25 1.63
C ALA A 547 -5.36 4.23 0.08
N GLY A 548 -4.41 3.49 -0.50
CA GLY A 548 -4.30 3.35 -1.96
C GLY A 548 -5.55 2.79 -2.63
N VAL A 549 -6.15 1.73 -2.06
CA VAL A 549 -7.33 1.06 -2.64
C VAL A 549 -8.60 1.89 -2.53
N VAL A 550 -8.65 2.87 -1.60
CA VAL A 550 -9.78 3.82 -1.47
C VAL A 550 -10.09 4.47 -2.81
N GLN A 551 -9.06 4.84 -3.56
CA GLN A 551 -9.24 5.51 -4.85
C GLN A 551 -9.90 4.59 -5.88
N TRP A 552 -9.76 3.27 -5.77
CA TRP A 552 -10.54 2.32 -6.58
C TRP A 552 -11.97 2.14 -6.04
N LEU A 553 -12.11 2.01 -4.72
CA LEU A 553 -13.40 1.78 -4.04
C LEU A 553 -14.42 2.90 -4.28
N ILE A 554 -13.98 4.16 -4.21
CA ILE A 554 -14.88 5.33 -4.38
C ILE A 554 -15.44 5.48 -5.80
N HIS A 555 -14.86 4.77 -6.79
CA HIS A 555 -15.37 4.73 -8.15
C HIS A 555 -16.35 3.57 -8.39
N GLN A 556 -16.56 2.71 -7.39
CA GLN A 556 -17.52 1.62 -7.49
C GLN A 556 -18.91 2.09 -7.03
N PRO A 557 -20.00 1.58 -7.65
CA PRO A 557 -21.33 1.72 -7.09
C PRO A 557 -21.43 1.07 -5.69
N PRO A 558 -22.31 1.56 -4.80
CA PRO A 558 -22.52 0.94 -3.51
C PRO A 558 -23.06 -0.49 -3.69
N GLY A 559 -22.67 -1.40 -2.81
CA GLY A 559 -23.10 -2.80 -2.83
C GLY A 559 -22.45 -3.66 -3.91
N SER A 560 -21.55 -3.10 -4.74
CA SER A 560 -20.84 -3.84 -5.80
C SER A 560 -20.01 -5.02 -5.27
N GLY A 561 -19.60 -4.97 -4.00
CA GLY A 561 -18.89 -6.08 -3.35
C GLY A 561 -19.72 -7.32 -3.07
N ALA A 562 -21.04 -7.26 -3.18
CA ALA A 562 -21.91 -8.41 -2.93
C ALA A 562 -21.75 -9.56 -3.93
N ALA A 563 -21.19 -9.29 -5.11
CA ALA A 563 -20.93 -10.30 -6.14
C ALA A 563 -19.70 -11.21 -5.85
N GLY A 564 -19.02 -11.03 -4.70
CA GLY A 564 -17.83 -11.79 -4.30
C GLY A 564 -16.52 -11.19 -4.86
N PRO A 565 -15.35 -11.77 -4.66
CA PRO A 565 -14.10 -11.21 -5.22
C PRO A 565 -13.81 -11.65 -6.66
N ASN A 566 -14.59 -12.61 -7.20
CA ASN A 566 -14.35 -13.20 -8.52
C ASN A 566 -14.84 -12.34 -9.68
N HIS A 567 -15.72 -11.36 -9.46
CA HIS A 567 -16.15 -10.42 -10.52
C HIS A 567 -15.15 -9.29 -10.77
N LEU A 568 -14.07 -9.20 -9.98
CA LEU A 568 -13.02 -8.18 -10.13
C LEU A 568 -12.10 -8.42 -11.34
N GLN A 569 -12.41 -9.40 -12.20
CA GLN A 569 -11.70 -9.60 -13.45
C GLN A 569 -11.92 -8.38 -14.36
N ALA A 570 -10.82 -7.79 -14.82
CA ALA A 570 -10.85 -6.67 -15.74
C ALA A 570 -11.75 -7.01 -16.94
N LYS A 571 -12.88 -6.30 -17.08
CA LYS A 571 -13.57 -6.23 -18.37
C LYS A 571 -12.56 -5.61 -19.34
N ARG A 572 -12.12 -6.42 -20.30
CA ARG A 572 -11.17 -6.01 -21.36
C ARG A 572 -11.76 -4.90 -22.20
#